data_AF-A0A7C4B739-F1
#
_entry.id   AF-A0A7C4B739-F1
#
_cell.length_a   1.000
_cell.length_b   1.000
_cell.length_c   1.000
_cell.angle_alpha   90.00
_cell.angle_beta   90.00
_cell.angle_gamma   90.00
#
_symmetry.space_group_name_H-M   'P 1'
#
loop_
_entity.id
_entity.type
_entity.pdbx_description
1 polymer ?
#
loop_
_entity_poly.entity_id
_entity_poly.type
_entity_poly.pdbx_seq_one_letter_code
_entity_poly.pdbx_strand_id
1 'polypeptide(L)'
;MEHWLTFSYEQLLIDVEIFRTVRRICSRMQIDDDTLAMDAILKTGPEGHFLAHEHTRRHLKDYWSPILTDVMSFEAWKAKGGKTIIEVAREKIKKIITTHEPKHLDKDIKLRLDQIIKEAEERKIP
;
A
#
# COMPACT_ATOMS: atom_id res chain seq x y z
N MET A 1 -20.56 -3.12 2.61
CA MET A 1 -20.53 -2.62 4.00
C MET A 1 -21.89 -2.04 4.27
N GLU A 2 -22.66 -2.64 5.17
CA GLU A 2 -23.89 -2.04 5.70
C GLU A 2 -23.47 -0.78 6.48
N HIS A 3 -24.01 0.38 6.12
CA HIS A 3 -23.71 1.72 6.67
C HIS A 3 -23.14 1.71 8.10
N TRP A 4 -21.81 1.94 8.26
CA TRP A 4 -21.05 2.14 9.52
C TRP A 4 -21.25 1.14 10.68
N LEU A 5 -22.02 0.07 10.51
CA LEU A 5 -22.38 -0.88 11.57
C LEU A 5 -21.39 -2.04 11.72
N THR A 6 -20.59 -2.29 10.68
CA THR A 6 -19.69 -3.45 10.64
C THR A 6 -18.30 -3.02 10.19
N PHE A 7 -17.28 -3.52 10.89
CA PHE A 7 -15.88 -3.35 10.53
C PHE A 7 -15.29 -4.67 9.99
N SER A 8 -14.61 -4.61 8.85
CA SER A 8 -13.88 -5.75 8.28
C SER A 8 -12.42 -5.37 8.06
N TYR A 9 -11.50 -6.18 8.59
CA TYR A 9 -10.08 -5.99 8.37
C TYR A 9 -9.71 -6.17 6.88
N GLU A 10 -10.33 -7.13 6.20
CA GLU A 10 -10.12 -7.38 4.77
C GLU A 10 -10.49 -6.16 3.96
N GLN A 11 -11.67 -5.57 4.24
CA GLN A 11 -12.09 -4.34 3.59
C GLN A 11 -11.13 -3.19 3.88
N LEU A 12 -10.70 -2.99 5.14
CA LEU A 12 -9.74 -1.95 5.48
C LEU A 12 -8.46 -2.08 4.65
N LEU A 13 -7.91 -3.28 4.50
CA LEU A 13 -6.68 -3.46 3.72
C LEU A 13 -6.89 -3.24 2.22
N ILE A 14 -8.07 -3.59 1.70
CA ILE A 14 -8.48 -3.25 0.32
C ILE A 14 -8.60 -1.73 0.16
N ASP A 15 -9.20 -1.03 1.12
CA ASP A 15 -9.32 0.44 1.12
C ASP A 15 -7.94 1.11 1.17
N VAL A 16 -6.98 0.53 1.89
CA VAL A 16 -5.58 0.98 1.89
C VAL A 16 -4.94 0.84 0.50
N GLU A 17 -5.17 -0.25 -0.22
CA GLU A 17 -4.69 -0.41 -1.61
C GLU A 17 -5.29 0.68 -2.52
N ILE A 18 -6.61 0.89 -2.44
CA ILE A 18 -7.31 1.93 -3.21
C ILE A 18 -6.74 3.31 -2.87
N PHE A 19 -6.58 3.62 -1.58
CA PHE A 19 -6.02 4.89 -1.13
C PHE A 19 -4.59 5.09 -1.65
N ARG A 20 -3.74 4.05 -1.67
CA ARG A 20 -2.37 4.15 -2.22
C ARG A 20 -2.40 4.53 -3.71
N THR A 21 -3.31 3.93 -4.48
CA THR A 21 -3.50 4.23 -5.90
C THR A 21 -4.01 5.66 -6.10
N VAL A 22 -5.06 6.06 -5.39
CA VAL A 22 -5.61 7.43 -5.44
C VAL A 22 -4.54 8.45 -5.05
N ARG A 23 -3.77 8.20 -3.99
CA ARG A 23 -2.68 9.08 -3.55
C ARG A 23 -1.62 9.25 -4.62
N ARG A 24 -1.30 8.20 -5.39
CA ARG A 24 -0.35 8.28 -6.51
C ARG A 24 -0.93 9.10 -7.66
N ILE A 25 -2.20 8.89 -8.01
CA ILE A 25 -2.89 9.67 -9.05
C ILE A 25 -2.96 11.15 -8.68
N CYS A 26 -3.26 11.47 -7.41
CA CYS A 26 -3.31 12.85 -6.93
C CYS A 26 -1.92 13.46 -6.66
N SER A 27 -0.84 12.67 -6.68
CA SER A 27 0.51 13.19 -6.52
C SER A 27 0.91 14.00 -7.75
N ARG A 28 1.67 15.08 -7.55
CA ARG A 28 2.18 15.87 -8.67
C ARG A 28 3.09 15.01 -9.54
N MET A 29 2.85 15.08 -10.85
CA MET A 29 3.79 14.53 -11.83
C MET A 29 5.04 15.42 -11.84
N GLN A 30 6.22 14.83 -11.69
CA GLN A 30 7.47 15.52 -11.95
C GLN A 30 7.59 15.69 -13.47
N ILE A 31 7.93 16.91 -13.90
CA ILE A 31 8.13 17.26 -15.30
C ILE A 31 9.51 17.92 -15.38
N ASP A 32 10.46 17.17 -15.91
CA ASP A 32 11.86 17.52 -16.13
C ASP A 32 12.43 16.68 -17.29
N ASP A 33 13.68 16.93 -17.68
CA ASP A 33 14.30 16.28 -18.84
C ASP A 33 14.36 14.74 -18.71
N ASP A 34 14.54 14.21 -17.50
CA ASP A 34 14.61 12.76 -17.26
C ASP A 34 13.20 12.14 -17.34
N THR A 35 12.19 12.75 -16.73
CA THR A 35 10.79 12.27 -16.76
C THR A 35 10.11 12.43 -18.12
N LEU A 36 10.55 13.38 -18.96
CA LEU A 36 10.12 13.50 -20.35
C LEU A 36 10.66 12.36 -21.24
N ALA A 37 11.79 11.76 -20.86
CA ALA A 37 12.37 10.58 -21.53
C ALA A 37 12.66 10.75 -23.04
N MET A 38 12.92 11.98 -23.51
CA MET A 38 13.09 12.29 -24.94
C MET A 38 14.19 11.48 -25.60
N ASP A 39 15.34 11.31 -24.94
CA ASP A 39 16.45 10.51 -25.44
C ASP A 39 16.07 9.04 -25.64
N ALA A 40 15.28 8.48 -24.72
CA ALA A 40 14.83 7.09 -24.81
C ALA A 40 13.87 6.92 -26.00
N ILE A 41 12.96 7.87 -26.20
CA ILE A 41 12.00 7.88 -27.32
C ILE A 41 12.74 7.95 -28.66
N LEU A 42 13.68 8.88 -28.79
CA LEU A 42 14.45 9.07 -30.04
C LEU A 42 15.34 7.88 -30.36
N LYS A 43 15.99 7.27 -29.35
CA LYS A 43 16.82 6.06 -29.53
C LYS A 43 16.03 4.82 -29.89
N THR A 44 14.84 4.66 -29.33
CA THR A 44 13.99 3.48 -29.58
C THR A 44 13.41 3.50 -30.98
N GLY A 45 13.02 4.69 -31.47
CA GLY A 45 12.45 4.87 -32.80
C GLY A 45 11.10 4.16 -32.99
N PRO A 46 10.54 4.23 -34.21
CA PRO A 46 9.29 3.54 -34.55
C PRO A 46 9.43 2.02 -34.38
N GLU A 47 8.35 1.36 -33.96
CA GLU A 47 8.26 -0.10 -33.76
C GLU A 47 9.20 -0.69 -32.69
N GLY A 48 10.02 0.12 -32.01
CA GLY A 48 10.87 -0.32 -30.91
C GLY A 48 10.12 -0.49 -29.58
N HIS A 49 10.79 -1.12 -28.60
CA HIS A 49 10.27 -1.30 -27.24
C HIS A 49 11.25 -0.80 -26.17
N PHE A 50 10.72 -0.38 -25.02
CA PHE A 50 11.51 0.23 -23.94
C PHE A 50 11.97 -0.76 -22.86
N LEU A 51 11.56 -2.04 -22.94
CA LEU A 51 11.77 -3.02 -21.87
C LEU A 51 13.24 -3.20 -21.44
N ALA A 52 14.18 -3.10 -22.38
CA ALA A 52 15.61 -3.24 -22.14
C ALA A 52 16.33 -1.89 -21.97
N HIS A 53 15.61 -0.77 -22.00
CA HIS A 53 16.21 0.56 -21.98
C HIS A 53 16.71 0.91 -20.57
N GLU A 54 17.88 1.55 -20.50
CA GLU A 54 18.48 1.94 -19.21
C GLU A 54 17.56 2.87 -18.41
N HIS A 55 16.92 3.82 -19.10
CA HIS A 55 15.91 4.71 -18.54
C HIS A 55 14.78 3.94 -17.83
N THR A 56 14.20 2.93 -18.49
CA THR A 56 13.17 2.06 -17.89
C THR A 56 13.70 1.32 -16.66
N ARG A 57 14.95 0.86 -16.67
CA ARG A 57 15.57 0.21 -15.51
C ARG A 57 15.76 1.18 -14.33
N ARG A 58 16.13 2.44 -14.58
CA ARG A 58 16.27 3.47 -13.53
C ARG A 58 14.93 3.78 -12.86
N HIS A 59 13.86 3.93 -13.65
CA HIS A 59 12.52 4.29 -13.18
C HIS A 59 11.63 3.10 -12.77
N LEU A 60 12.15 1.86 -12.80
CA LEU A 60 11.35 0.67 -12.49
C LEU A 60 10.70 0.72 -11.10
N LYS A 61 11.35 1.40 -10.13
CA LYS A 61 10.85 1.55 -8.76
C LYS A 61 9.75 2.61 -8.63
N ASP A 62 9.61 3.50 -9.60
CA ASP A 62 8.57 4.54 -9.62
C ASP A 62 7.20 3.96 -10.01
N TYR A 63 7.20 2.72 -10.50
CA TYR A 63 6.01 1.96 -10.84
C TYR A 63 5.17 1.65 -9.59
N TRP A 64 3.86 1.66 -9.77
CA TRP A 64 2.93 1.30 -8.72
C TRP A 64 3.04 -0.21 -8.42
N SER A 65 3.57 -0.54 -7.25
CA SER A 65 3.58 -1.93 -6.75
C SER A 65 2.32 -2.18 -5.94
N PRO A 66 1.36 -2.99 -6.44
CA PRO A 66 0.18 -3.37 -5.68
C PRO A 66 0.59 -4.17 -4.44
N ILE A 67 -0.18 -4.00 -3.36
CA ILE A 67 -0.05 -4.83 -2.15
C ILE A 67 -1.07 -5.97 -2.10
N LEU A 68 -2.15 -5.90 -2.90
CA LEU A 68 -3.20 -6.92 -2.95
C LEU A 68 -3.57 -7.32 -4.39
N THR A 69 -3.54 -6.40 -5.34
CA THR A 69 -3.97 -6.68 -6.71
C THR A 69 -3.02 -7.66 -7.43
N ASP A 70 -3.57 -8.74 -7.97
CA ASP A 70 -2.86 -9.64 -8.87
C ASP A 70 -3.04 -9.17 -10.32
N VAL A 71 -1.93 -8.93 -11.01
CA VAL A 71 -1.88 -8.46 -12.41
C VAL A 71 -1.35 -9.53 -13.37
N MET A 72 -1.25 -10.78 -12.91
CA MET A 72 -0.82 -11.90 -13.75
C MET A 72 -1.91 -12.30 -14.75
N SER A 73 -1.53 -13.09 -15.76
CA SER A 73 -2.50 -13.70 -16.66
C SER A 73 -3.46 -14.61 -15.89
N PHE A 74 -4.65 -14.83 -16.46
CA PHE A 74 -5.66 -15.70 -15.85
C PHE A 74 -5.13 -17.12 -15.58
N GLU A 75 -4.36 -17.68 -16.51
CA GLU A 75 -3.76 -19.00 -16.39
C GLU A 75 -2.78 -19.07 -15.23
N ALA A 76 -1.93 -18.04 -15.08
CA ALA A 76 -0.96 -17.96 -13.99
C ALA A 76 -1.65 -17.77 -12.63
N TRP A 77 -2.66 -16.91 -12.55
CA TRP A 77 -3.48 -16.72 -11.34
C TRP A 77 -4.19 -18.02 -10.95
N LYS A 78 -4.81 -18.70 -11.92
CA LYS A 78 -5.49 -19.99 -11.71
C LYS A 78 -4.52 -21.07 -11.25
N ALA A 79 -3.34 -21.18 -11.87
CA ALA A 79 -2.31 -22.14 -11.48
C ALA A 79 -1.76 -21.88 -10.06
N LYS A 80 -1.77 -20.63 -9.59
CA LYS A 80 -1.42 -20.24 -8.21
C LYS A 80 -2.54 -20.44 -7.18
N GLY A 81 -3.66 -21.05 -7.59
CA GLY A 81 -4.78 -21.38 -6.70
C GLY A 81 -5.97 -20.43 -6.82
N GLY A 82 -5.93 -19.43 -7.70
CA GLY A 82 -7.11 -18.63 -8.03
C GLY A 82 -7.72 -17.87 -6.85
N LYS A 83 -6.88 -17.36 -5.94
CA LYS A 83 -7.37 -16.69 -4.73
C LYS A 83 -8.11 -15.40 -5.07
N THR A 84 -9.19 -15.17 -4.37
CA THR A 84 -9.92 -13.90 -4.36
C THR A 84 -9.12 -12.84 -3.59
N ILE A 85 -9.38 -11.57 -3.89
CA ILE A 85 -8.74 -10.45 -3.18
C ILE A 85 -8.99 -10.48 -1.66
N ILE A 86 -10.15 -10.99 -1.24
CA ILE A 86 -10.53 -11.11 0.18
C ILE A 86 -9.65 -12.16 0.88
N GLU A 87 -9.40 -13.30 0.25
CA GLU A 87 -8.53 -14.35 0.80
C GLU A 87 -7.08 -13.85 0.92
N VAL A 88 -6.57 -13.19 -0.12
CA VAL A 88 -5.23 -12.58 -0.10
C VAL A 88 -5.12 -11.52 1.01
N ALA A 89 -6.14 -10.67 1.16
CA ALA A 89 -6.20 -9.67 2.21
C ALA A 89 -6.16 -10.33 3.60
N ARG A 90 -6.98 -11.36 3.83
CA ARG A 90 -7.03 -12.10 5.10
C ARG A 90 -5.68 -12.70 5.48
N GLU A 91 -4.97 -13.32 4.53
CA GLU A 91 -3.64 -13.86 4.75
C GLU A 91 -2.64 -12.77 5.14
N LYS A 92 -2.68 -11.64 4.43
CA LYS A 92 -1.81 -10.50 4.69
C LYS A 92 -2.08 -9.84 6.04
N ILE A 93 -3.35 -9.72 6.43
CA ILE A 93 -3.77 -9.21 7.74
C ILE A 93 -3.25 -10.10 8.85
N LYS A 94 -3.43 -11.43 8.73
CA LYS A 94 -2.91 -12.38 9.70
C LYS A 94 -1.40 -12.18 9.88
N LYS A 95 -0.66 -12.04 8.78
CA LYS A 95 0.78 -11.75 8.83
C LYS A 95 1.08 -10.42 9.55
N ILE A 96 0.41 -9.33 9.18
CA ILE A 96 0.60 -8.01 9.81
C ILE A 96 0.36 -8.09 11.31
N ILE A 97 -0.78 -8.65 11.75
CA ILE A 97 -1.11 -8.76 13.18
C ILE A 97 -0.06 -9.57 13.94
N THR A 98 0.45 -10.66 13.35
CA THR A 98 1.44 -11.52 14.03
C THR A 98 2.87 -10.98 14.03
N THR A 99 3.23 -10.10 13.09
CA THR A 99 4.63 -9.67 12.87
C THR A 99 4.88 -8.20 13.14
N HIS A 100 3.82 -7.38 13.25
CA HIS A 100 3.99 -5.95 13.42
C HIS A 100 4.36 -5.60 14.87
N GLU A 101 5.56 -5.07 15.04
CA GLU A 101 6.00 -4.47 16.30
C GLU A 101 5.84 -2.94 16.24
N PRO A 102 4.91 -2.36 17.01
CA PRO A 102 4.73 -0.92 17.03
C PRO A 102 5.96 -0.22 17.62
N LYS A 103 6.25 1.00 17.15
CA LYS A 103 7.34 1.81 17.70
C LYS A 103 7.08 2.08 19.18
N HIS A 104 8.04 1.71 20.03
CA HIS A 104 7.95 1.92 21.47
C HIS A 104 7.86 3.43 21.78
N LEU A 105 6.94 3.78 22.67
CA LEU A 105 6.88 5.11 23.27
C LEU A 105 8.00 5.25 24.30
N ASP A 106 8.45 6.49 24.51
CA ASP A 106 9.34 6.81 25.62
C ASP A 106 8.68 6.39 26.95
N LYS A 107 9.50 5.91 27.89
CA LYS A 107 9.02 5.42 29.19
C LYS A 107 8.28 6.51 29.96
N ASP A 108 8.76 7.74 29.93
CA ASP A 108 8.16 8.84 30.68
C ASP A 108 6.81 9.24 30.09
N ILE A 109 6.70 9.23 28.76
CA ILE A 109 5.44 9.47 28.05
C ILE A 109 4.44 8.37 28.36
N LYS A 110 4.86 7.10 28.33
CA LYS A 110 4.00 5.96 28.65
C LYS A 110 3.47 6.06 30.09
N LEU A 111 4.34 6.32 31.06
CA LEU A 111 3.95 6.49 32.45
C LEU A 111 2.94 7.62 32.62
N ARG A 112 3.14 8.74 31.90
CA ARG A 112 2.22 9.87 31.96
C ARG A 112 0.85 9.54 31.37
N LEU A 113 0.81 8.80 30.25
CA LEU A 113 -0.44 8.31 29.67
C LEU A 113 -1.19 7.38 30.63
N ASP A 114 -0.48 6.45 31.27
CA ASP A 114 -1.07 5.52 32.25
C ASP A 114 -1.67 6.27 33.46
N GLN A 115 -1.01 7.34 33.93
CA GLN A 115 -1.55 8.22 34.98
C GLN A 115 -2.84 8.94 34.54
N ILE A 116 -2.85 9.52 33.34
CA ILE A 116 -4.02 10.23 32.80
C ILE A 116 -5.22 9.28 32.66
N ILE A 117 -5.00 8.06 32.17
CA ILE A 117 -6.05 7.04 32.03
C ILE A 117 -6.62 6.70 33.41
N LYS A 118 -5.75 6.47 34.41
CA LYS A 118 -6.18 6.14 35.76
C LYS A 118 -6.99 7.28 36.40
N GLU A 119 -6.52 8.51 36.27
CA GLU A 119 -7.24 9.70 36.77
C GLU A 119 -8.62 9.81 36.10
N ALA A 120 -8.72 9.56 34.79
CA ALA A 120 -10.00 9.60 34.07
C ALA A 120 -10.99 8.51 34.52
N GLU A 121 -10.49 7.30 34.75
CA GLU A 121 -11.28 6.18 35.26
C GLU A 121 -11.79 6.44 36.69
N GLU A 122 -10.95 6.98 37.57
CA GLU A 122 -11.31 7.35 38.95
C GLU A 122 -12.31 8.51 38.99
N ARG A 123 -12.20 9.46 38.05
CA ARG A 123 -13.07 10.63 37.99
C ARG A 123 -14.50 10.31 37.56
N LYS A 124 -14.78 9.06 37.12
CA LYS A 124 -16.09 8.55 36.64
C LYS A 124 -17.01 9.68 36.21
N ILE A 125 -16.65 10.31 35.09
CA ILE A 125 -17.56 11.27 34.45
C ILE A 125 -18.81 10.47 34.10
N PRO A 126 -19.98 10.81 34.65
CA PRO A 126 -21.22 10.07 34.40
C PRO A 126 -21.59 10.05 32.90
#